data_AF-A0A949JVE7-F1
#
_entry.id   AF-A0A949JVE7-F1
#
_cell.length_a   1.000
_cell.length_b   1.000
_cell.length_c   1.000
_cell.angle_alpha   90.00
_cell.angle_beta   90.00
_cell.angle_gamma   90.00
#
_symmetry.space_group_name_H-M   'P 1'
#
loop_
_entity.id
_entity.type
_entity.pdbx_description
1 polymer ?
#
loop_
_entity_poly.entity_id
_entity_poly.type
_entity_poly.pdbx_seq_one_letter_code
_entity_poly.pdbx_strand_id
1 'polypeptide(L)'
;MIDREDKSFSVGRQCELLGLARSSYYRAPVAESEENLMYMRMLGEEYTRHPFLGSRGMRYYLRRLDCAVNRKRMQRLMRVMELLSIAPQKRTSIPAPEHKIYPYLLRKLAINRPDHVWGSDITYVRLKLLYPGYTVPLWNWTDDMLISKFS
;
A
#
# COMPACT_ATOMS: atom_id res chain seq x y z
N MET A 1 3.39 -18.27 -18.33
CA MET A 1 4.26 -17.40 -19.15
C MET A 1 3.71 -17.44 -20.58
N ILE A 2 3.52 -16.31 -21.26
CA ILE A 2 3.01 -16.26 -22.65
C ILE A 2 4.20 -16.22 -23.60
N ASP A 3 4.26 -17.17 -24.54
CA ASP A 3 5.33 -17.32 -25.52
C ASP A 3 4.81 -17.06 -26.95
N ARG A 4 5.50 -16.20 -27.71
CA ARG A 4 5.16 -15.86 -29.09
C ARG A 4 5.70 -16.86 -30.11
N GLU A 5 6.77 -17.57 -29.76
CA GLU A 5 7.47 -18.52 -30.62
C GLU A 5 6.85 -19.93 -30.54
N ASP A 6 5.89 -20.12 -29.62
CA ASP A 6 5.19 -21.39 -29.46
C ASP A 6 4.31 -21.69 -30.70
N LYS A 7 4.70 -22.73 -31.44
CA LYS A 7 4.00 -23.20 -32.63
C LYS A 7 2.72 -23.98 -32.31
N SER A 8 2.54 -24.41 -31.05
CA SER A 8 1.43 -25.26 -30.63
C SER A 8 0.21 -24.46 -30.14
N PHE A 9 0.41 -23.27 -29.57
CA PHE A 9 -0.67 -22.42 -29.08
C PHE A 9 -0.53 -20.97 -29.53
N SER A 10 -1.59 -20.43 -30.13
CA SER A 10 -1.65 -18.99 -30.43
C SER A 10 -1.65 -18.16 -29.14
N VAL A 11 -1.12 -16.94 -29.21
CA VAL A 11 -1.15 -15.96 -28.10
C VAL A 11 -2.56 -15.79 -27.52
N GLY A 12 -3.59 -15.85 -28.38
CA GLY A 12 -4.98 -15.79 -27.94
C GLY A 12 -5.38 -16.96 -27.04
N ARG A 13 -5.00 -18.19 -27.43
CA ARG A 13 -5.27 -19.39 -26.65
C ARG A 13 -4.50 -19.42 -25.33
N GLN A 14 -3.26 -18.95 -25.34
CA GLN A 14 -2.46 -18.83 -24.11
C GLN A 14 -3.05 -17.79 -23.13
N CYS A 15 -3.56 -16.66 -23.64
CA CYS A 15 -4.27 -15.67 -22.81
C CYS A 15 -5.54 -16.26 -22.20
N GLU A 16 -6.33 -17.00 -22.99
CA GLU A 16 -7.55 -17.68 -22.53
C GLU A 16 -7.25 -18.71 -21.42
N LEU A 17 -6.23 -19.55 -21.61
CA LEU A 17 -5.79 -20.54 -20.63
C LEU A 17 -5.31 -19.90 -19.31
N LEU A 18 -4.75 -18.69 -19.38
CA LEU A 18 -4.30 -17.92 -18.21
C LEU A 18 -5.39 -17.03 -17.60
N GLY A 19 -6.60 -16.99 -18.17
CA GLY A 19 -7.67 -16.10 -17.73
C GLY A 19 -7.38 -14.61 -17.95
N LEU A 20 -6.47 -14.28 -18.87
CA LEU A 20 -6.07 -12.90 -19.19
C LEU A 20 -6.80 -12.41 -20.45
N ALA A 21 -7.27 -11.16 -20.43
CA ALA A 21 -7.74 -10.51 -21.64
C ALA A 21 -6.58 -10.33 -22.64
N ARG A 22 -6.77 -10.72 -23.90
CA ARG A 22 -5.75 -10.58 -24.96
C ARG A 22 -5.23 -9.16 -25.10
N SER A 23 -6.07 -8.14 -24.85
CA SER A 23 -5.70 -6.72 -24.89
C SER A 23 -4.68 -6.35 -23.80
N SER A 24 -4.73 -6.98 -22.63
CA SER A 24 -3.77 -6.76 -21.54
C SER A 24 -2.38 -7.21 -21.92
N TYR A 25 -2.25 -8.26 -22.74
CA TYR A 25 -0.96 -8.76 -23.21
C TYR A 25 -0.23 -7.77 -24.14
N TYR A 26 -0.96 -7.07 -25.01
CA TYR A 26 -0.37 -6.08 -25.91
C TYR A 26 -0.17 -4.71 -25.27
N ARG A 27 -0.75 -4.49 -24.08
CA ARG A 27 -0.62 -3.25 -23.35
C ARG A 27 0.70 -3.23 -22.59
N ALA A 28 1.70 -2.57 -23.15
CA ALA A 28 2.94 -2.29 -22.42
C ALA A 28 2.64 -1.40 -21.20
N PRO A 29 3.24 -1.67 -20.03
CA PRO A 29 3.18 -0.74 -18.91
C PRO A 29 3.82 0.58 -19.35
N VAL A 30 3.03 1.66 -19.31
CA VAL A 30 3.53 3.00 -19.64
C VAL A 30 4.42 3.43 -18.48
N ALA A 31 5.71 3.57 -18.76
CA ALA A 31 6.66 4.09 -17.78
C ALA A 31 6.25 5.51 -17.36
N GLU A 32 6.40 5.82 -16.07
CA GLU A 32 6.20 7.18 -15.57
C GLU A 32 7.31 8.10 -16.11
N SER A 33 6.98 9.37 -16.34
CA SER A 33 7.99 10.35 -16.74
C SER A 33 9.00 10.60 -15.63
N GLU A 34 10.22 10.99 -15.98
CA GLU A 34 11.29 11.31 -15.01
C GLU A 34 10.83 12.37 -13.99
N GLU A 35 10.09 13.38 -14.48
CA GLU A 35 9.48 14.40 -13.63
C GLU A 35 8.50 13.80 -12.59
N ASN A 36 7.69 12.80 -12.99
CA ASN A 36 6.80 12.11 -12.06
C ASN A 36 7.58 11.29 -11.05
N LEU A 37 8.65 10.60 -11.46
CA LEU A 37 9.51 9.85 -10.55
C LEU A 37 10.16 10.75 -9.50
N MET A 38 10.63 11.94 -9.92
CA MET A 38 11.15 12.97 -9.02
C MET A 38 10.09 13.41 -8.00
N TYR A 39 8.86 13.69 -8.44
CA TYR A 39 7.75 14.00 -7.53
C TYR A 39 7.43 12.85 -6.59
N MET A 40 7.36 11.61 -7.09
CA MET A 40 7.07 10.44 -6.26
C MET A 40 8.12 10.25 -5.15
N ARG A 41 9.40 10.50 -5.43
CA ARG A 41 10.45 10.46 -4.39
C ARG A 41 10.22 11.49 -3.29
N MET A 42 10.03 12.76 -3.67
CA MET A 42 9.75 13.85 -2.72
C MET A 42 8.50 13.58 -1.88
N LEU A 43 7.46 13.02 -2.51
CA LEU A 43 6.21 12.67 -1.82
C LEU A 43 6.37 11.52 -0.84
N GLY A 44 7.17 10.51 -1.16
CA GLY A 44 7.46 9.41 -0.23
C GLY A 44 8.22 9.88 1.00
N GLU A 45 9.20 10.77 0.82
CA GLU A 45 9.94 11.40 1.91
C GLU A 45 9.04 12.29 2.78
N GLU A 46 8.18 13.09 2.16
CA GLU A 46 7.27 13.95 2.89
C GLU A 46 6.18 13.17 3.62
N TYR A 47 5.65 12.11 3.01
CA TYR A 47 4.68 11.23 3.65
C TYR A 47 5.27 10.54 4.88
N THR A 48 6.56 10.18 4.83
CA THR A 48 7.26 9.61 5.98
C THR A 48 7.34 10.59 7.15
N ARG A 49 7.56 11.88 6.86
CA ARG A 49 7.66 12.93 7.90
C ARG A 49 6.29 13.37 8.40
N HIS A 50 5.31 13.46 7.50
CA HIS A 50 3.98 14.01 7.78
C HIS A 50 2.88 13.14 7.13
N PRO A 51 2.60 11.93 7.65
CA PRO A 51 1.68 10.96 7.04
C PRO A 51 0.20 11.41 7.08
N PHE A 52 -0.11 12.45 7.86
CA PHE A 52 -1.43 13.07 7.91
C PHE A 52 -1.70 14.00 6.71
N LEU A 53 -0.70 14.36 5.90
CA LEU A 53 -0.92 15.26 4.77
C LEU A 53 -1.63 14.54 3.61
N GLY A 54 -2.82 15.04 3.24
CA GLY A 54 -3.52 14.63 2.03
C GLY A 54 -3.05 15.38 0.77
N SER A 55 -3.70 15.12 -0.36
CA SER A 55 -3.37 15.74 -1.67
C SER A 55 -3.25 17.28 -1.66
N ARG A 56 -3.98 17.98 -0.78
CA ARG A 56 -3.88 19.44 -0.64
C ARG A 56 -2.57 19.86 0.06
N GLY A 57 -2.21 19.17 1.14
CA GLY A 57 -0.98 19.42 1.89
C GLY A 57 0.25 19.07 1.07
N MET A 58 0.23 17.91 0.40
CA MET A 58 1.30 17.48 -0.49
C MET A 58 1.55 18.45 -1.65
N ARG A 59 0.47 19.00 -2.24
CA ARG A 59 0.61 20.06 -3.26
C ARG A 59 1.26 21.33 -2.70
N TYR A 60 0.89 21.72 -1.48
CA TYR A 60 1.48 22.91 -0.86
C TYR A 60 2.97 22.69 -0.55
N TYR A 61 3.34 21.51 -0.07
CA TYR A 61 4.73 21.10 0.11
C TYR A 61 5.53 21.20 -1.20
N LEU A 62 5.07 20.59 -2.28
CA LEU A 62 5.75 20.68 -3.58
C LEU A 62 5.84 22.13 -4.09
N ARG A 63 4.79 22.94 -3.88
CA ARG A 63 4.81 24.36 -4.25
C ARG A 63 5.87 25.16 -3.48
N ARG A 64 6.19 24.79 -2.23
CA ARG A 64 7.27 25.42 -1.45
C ARG A 64 8.66 25.05 -1.97
N LEU A 65 8.77 23.96 -2.71
CA LEU A 65 9.98 23.52 -3.41
C LEU A 65 10.01 24.00 -4.87
N ASP A 66 9.27 25.06 -5.17
CA ASP A 66 9.13 25.66 -6.51
C ASP A 66 8.58 24.71 -7.59
N CYS A 67 7.95 23.60 -7.18
CA CYS A 67 7.34 22.63 -8.08
C CYS A 67 5.84 22.91 -8.25
N ALA A 68 5.45 23.53 -9.37
CA ALA A 68 4.07 23.88 -9.66
C ALA A 68 3.24 22.69 -10.19
N VAL A 69 2.81 21.79 -9.30
CA VAL A 69 2.02 20.60 -9.68
C VAL A 69 0.50 20.83 -9.54
N ASN A 70 -0.27 20.44 -10.56
CA ASN A 70 -1.74 20.45 -10.52
C ASN A 70 -2.26 19.44 -9.48
N ARG A 71 -3.30 19.81 -8.73
CA ARG A 71 -3.96 18.93 -7.75
C ARG A 71 -4.42 17.59 -8.35
N LYS A 72 -4.92 17.57 -9.59
CA LYS A 72 -5.34 16.32 -10.25
C LYS A 72 -4.15 15.37 -10.48
N ARG A 73 -3.01 15.93 -10.92
CA ARG A 73 -1.76 15.18 -11.11
C ARG A 73 -1.25 14.64 -9.78
N MET A 74 -1.25 15.48 -8.74
CA MET A 74 -0.89 15.11 -7.37
C MET A 74 -1.75 13.95 -6.83
N GLN A 75 -3.07 14.01 -7.01
CA GLN A 75 -3.97 12.91 -6.61
C GLN A 75 -3.70 11.61 -7.36
N ARG A 76 -3.41 11.68 -8.67
CA ARG A 76 -3.02 10.50 -9.46
C ARG A 76 -1.74 9.89 -8.92
N LEU A 77 -0.69 10.68 -8.70
CA LEU A 77 0.59 10.21 -8.18
C LEU A 77 0.46 9.56 -6.80
N MET A 78 -0.31 10.16 -5.89
CA MET A 78 -0.58 9.52 -4.58
C MET A 78 -1.30 8.19 -4.72
N ARG A 79 -2.25 8.05 -5.65
CA ARG A 79 -2.94 6.77 -5.90
C ARG A 79 -2.00 5.71 -6.46
N VAL A 80 -1.13 6.09 -7.40
CA VAL A 80 -0.13 5.17 -7.98
C VAL A 80 0.86 4.69 -6.92
N MET A 81 1.20 5.56 -5.96
CA MET A 81 2.04 5.21 -4.83
C MET A 81 1.27 4.62 -3.63
N GLU A 82 -0.05 4.46 -3.75
CA GLU A 82 -0.93 3.98 -2.68
C GLU A 82 -0.81 4.78 -1.35
N LEU A 83 -0.47 6.07 -1.45
CA LEU A 83 -0.36 6.98 -0.31
C LEU A 83 -1.74 7.51 0.09
N LEU A 84 -2.18 7.13 1.30
CA LEU A 84 -3.40 7.62 1.93
C LEU A 84 -3.07 8.44 3.16
N SER A 85 -3.70 9.60 3.29
CA SER A 85 -3.56 10.42 4.50
C SER A 85 -4.17 9.70 5.70
N ILE A 86 -3.42 9.64 6.80
CA ILE A 86 -3.86 9.08 8.09
C ILE A 86 -4.73 10.08 8.86
N ALA A 87 -4.94 11.30 8.32
CA ALA A 87 -5.76 12.29 9.00
C ALA A 87 -7.18 11.76 9.25
N PRO A 88 -7.77 12.05 10.42
CA PRO A 88 -9.13 11.64 10.74
C PRO A 88 -10.09 12.05 9.62
N GLN A 89 -10.72 11.07 9.02
CA GLN A 89 -11.76 11.33 8.04
C GLN A 89 -13.01 11.82 8.77
N LYS A 90 -13.80 12.67 8.09
CA LYS A 90 -15.06 13.17 8.67
C LYS A 90 -15.93 11.96 9.04
N ARG A 91 -16.13 11.74 10.34
CA ARG A 91 -17.02 10.73 10.96
C ARG A 91 -16.45 9.34 11.29
N THR A 92 -15.20 9.20 11.73
CA THR A 92 -14.74 7.92 12.33
C THR A 92 -15.17 7.70 13.78
N SER A 93 -15.61 8.76 14.48
CA SER A 93 -16.04 8.71 15.88
C SER A 93 -17.54 8.48 16.08
N ILE A 94 -18.33 8.43 15.00
CA ILE A 94 -19.75 8.09 15.07
C ILE A 94 -19.86 6.60 14.76
N PRO A 95 -20.10 5.73 15.76
CA PRO A 95 -20.33 4.32 15.49
C PRO A 95 -21.58 4.17 14.62
N ALA A 96 -21.47 3.35 13.56
CA ALA A 96 -22.65 3.00 12.78
C ALA A 96 -23.65 2.26 13.70
N PRO A 97 -24.97 2.53 13.58
CA PRO A 97 -25.97 1.98 14.51
C PRO A 97 -25.94 0.45 14.63
N GLU A 98 -25.52 -0.23 13.57
CA GLU A 98 -25.48 -1.69 13.46
C GLU A 98 -24.15 -2.31 13.93
N HIS A 99 -23.12 -1.50 14.24
CA HIS A 99 -21.82 -2.02 14.64
C HIS A 99 -21.81 -2.44 16.11
N LYS A 100 -21.65 -3.76 16.34
CA LYS A 100 -21.49 -4.34 17.67
C LYS A 100 -20.22 -3.80 18.35
N ILE A 101 -20.38 -3.22 19.52
CA ILE A 101 -19.26 -2.82 20.38
C ILE A 101 -18.68 -4.09 21.00
N TYR A 102 -17.43 -4.41 20.67
CA TYR A 102 -16.73 -5.54 21.27
C TYR A 102 -16.04 -5.10 22.57
N PRO A 103 -16.28 -5.77 23.71
CA PRO A 103 -15.56 -5.48 24.93
C PRO A 103 -14.07 -5.81 24.76
N TYR A 104 -13.19 -4.96 25.29
CA TYR A 104 -11.75 -5.22 25.28
C TYR A 104 -11.41 -6.36 26.26
N LEU A 105 -11.40 -7.59 25.75
CA LEU A 105 -11.26 -8.83 26.55
C LEU A 105 -9.90 -8.97 27.24
N LEU A 106 -8.88 -8.22 26.82
CA LEU A 106 -7.53 -8.27 27.40
C LEU A 106 -7.40 -7.46 28.71
N ARG A 107 -8.37 -6.62 29.08
CA ARG A 107 -8.24 -5.64 30.19
C ARG A 107 -8.03 -6.27 31.58
N LYS A 108 -8.34 -7.56 31.76
CA LYS A 108 -8.24 -8.27 33.05
C LYS A 108 -7.60 -9.66 32.91
N LEU A 109 -6.95 -9.94 31.78
CA LEU A 109 -6.33 -11.23 31.53
C LEU A 109 -4.89 -11.21 32.04
N ALA A 110 -4.57 -12.06 33.01
CA ALA A 110 -3.19 -12.32 33.41
C ALA A 110 -2.54 -13.24 32.37
N ILE A 111 -1.56 -12.73 31.62
CA ILE A 111 -0.91 -13.45 30.53
C ILE A 111 0.37 -14.07 31.10
N ASN A 112 0.31 -15.36 31.39
CA ASN A 112 1.31 -16.10 32.17
C ASN A 112 1.94 -17.30 31.43
N ARG A 113 1.64 -17.47 30.13
CA ARG A 113 2.20 -18.55 29.30
C ARG A 113 2.40 -18.07 27.85
N PRO A 114 3.40 -18.62 27.12
CA PRO A 114 3.53 -18.43 25.68
C PRO A 114 2.24 -18.83 24.93
N ASP A 115 2.01 -18.23 23.76
CA ASP A 115 0.85 -18.46 22.87
C ASP A 115 -0.53 -18.10 23.44
N HIS A 116 -0.59 -17.39 24.58
CA HIS A 116 -1.85 -16.99 25.20
C HIS A 116 -2.50 -15.78 24.50
N VAL A 117 -1.70 -14.85 23.96
CA VAL A 117 -2.16 -13.65 23.26
C VAL A 117 -1.24 -13.37 22.08
N TRP A 118 -1.85 -13.09 20.93
CA TRP A 118 -1.16 -12.78 19.69
C TRP A 118 -1.42 -11.31 19.32
N GLY A 119 -0.37 -10.59 18.98
CA GLY A 119 -0.46 -9.24 18.44
C GLY A 119 -0.25 -9.26 16.93
N SER A 120 -0.93 -8.35 16.22
CA SER A 120 -0.55 -8.03 14.84
C SER A 120 -0.37 -6.52 14.77
N ASP A 121 0.74 -6.07 14.22
CA ASP A 121 0.97 -4.67 13.86
C ASP A 121 1.23 -4.58 12.36
N ILE A 122 0.89 -3.44 11.74
CA ILE A 122 1.16 -3.22 10.32
C ILE A 122 2.32 -2.23 10.22
N THR A 123 3.51 -2.76 9.94
CA THR A 123 4.71 -1.94 9.74
C THR A 123 4.92 -1.67 8.24
N TYR A 124 5.04 -0.40 7.86
CA TYR A 124 5.31 0.00 6.48
C TYR A 124 6.83 0.01 6.20
N VAL A 125 7.32 -0.92 5.38
CA VAL A 125 8.73 -0.98 4.96
C VAL A 125 8.92 -0.35 3.58
N ARG A 126 9.85 0.61 3.46
CA ARG A 126 10.18 1.25 2.17
C ARG A 126 11.17 0.40 1.37
N LEU A 127 10.75 -0.09 0.20
CA LEU A 127 11.65 -0.74 -0.77
C LEU A 127 12.39 0.32 -1.60
N LYS A 128 13.69 0.12 -1.78
CA LYS A 128 14.63 1.11 -2.36
C LYS A 128 14.46 1.34 -3.87
N LEU A 129 13.74 0.48 -4.57
CA LEU A 129 13.52 0.61 -6.01
C LEU A 129 12.14 0.10 -6.39
N LEU A 130 11.33 1.04 -6.90
CA LEU A 130 10.11 0.85 -7.68
C LEU A 130 9.04 -0.01 -6.97
N TYR A 131 7.96 0.67 -6.57
CA TYR A 131 6.75 0.14 -5.92
C TYR A 131 6.87 -0.04 -4.38
N PRO A 132 6.07 0.69 -3.58
CA PRO A 132 5.87 0.34 -2.18
C PRO A 132 5.04 -0.96 -2.12
N GLY A 133 5.71 -2.11 -2.12
CA GLY A 133 5.09 -3.38 -1.73
C GLY A 133 4.92 -3.43 -0.22
N TYR A 134 3.70 -3.69 0.26
CA TYR A 134 3.40 -3.81 1.68
C TYR A 134 3.61 -5.26 2.14
N THR A 135 4.34 -5.46 3.25
CA THR A 135 4.49 -6.76 3.92
C THR A 135 3.99 -6.64 5.35
N VAL A 136 3.18 -7.58 5.83
CA VAL A 136 2.64 -7.61 7.20
C VAL A 136 3.50 -8.55 8.05
N PRO A 137 4.23 -8.06 9.07
CA PRO A 137 4.84 -8.91 10.08
C PRO A 137 3.83 -9.28 11.18
N LEU A 138 3.77 -10.57 11.55
CA LEU A 138 3.06 -11.06 12.73
C LEU A 138 4.03 -11.13 13.92
N TRP A 139 3.61 -10.77 15.13
CA TRP A 139 4.47 -10.75 16.34
C TRP A 139 3.87 -11.51 17.53
N ASN A 140 4.72 -12.22 18.27
CA ASN A 140 4.37 -12.87 19.53
C ASN A 140 4.92 -12.03 20.70
N TRP A 141 4.15 -11.87 21.78
CA TRP A 141 4.43 -10.87 22.82
C TRP A 141 5.52 -11.30 23.83
N THR A 142 5.85 -12.58 23.95
CA THR A 142 6.75 -13.06 25.01
C THR A 142 8.19 -13.30 24.59
N ASP A 143 8.51 -13.32 23.30
CA ASP A 143 9.88 -13.51 22.81
C ASP A 143 10.22 -12.41 21.81
N ASP A 144 11.34 -11.70 22.01
CA ASP A 144 11.96 -10.76 21.06
C ASP A 144 12.45 -11.49 19.79
N MET A 145 11.60 -12.31 19.15
CA MET A 145 11.97 -13.15 18.01
C MET A 145 10.93 -13.04 16.89
N LEU A 146 11.39 -12.54 15.74
CA LEU A 146 10.61 -12.47 14.50
C LEU A 146 10.42 -13.89 13.93
N ILE A 147 9.18 -14.39 13.91
CA ILE A 147 8.83 -15.63 13.20
C ILE A 147 8.30 -15.24 11.82
N SER A 148 9.19 -15.15 10.83
CA SER A 148 8.77 -15.10 9.44
C SER A 148 8.56 -16.52 8.91
N LYS A 149 7.31 -16.92 8.72
CA LYS A 149 6.98 -18.06 7.86
C LYS A 149 5.82 -17.70 6.94
N PHE A 150 6.15 -17.63 5.65
CA PHE A 150 5.20 -17.67 4.54
C PHE A 150 5.01 -19.13 4.11
N SER A 151 3.77 -19.51 3.84
CA SER A 151 3.41 -20.48 2.80
C SER A 151 2.24 -19.90 2.02
#